data_AF-A0A1I3USM6-F1
#
_entry.id   AF-A0A1I3USM6-F1
#
_cell.length_a   1.000
_cell.length_b   1.000
_cell.length_c   1.000
_cell.angle_alpha   90.00
_cell.angle_beta   90.00
_cell.angle_gamma   90.00
#
_symmetry.space_group_name_H-M   'P 1'
#
loop_
_entity.id
_entity.type
_entity.pdbx_description
1 polymer ?
#
loop_
_entity_poly.entity_id
_entity_poly.type
_entity_poly.pdbx_seq_one_letter_code
_entity_poly.pdbx_strand_id
1 'polypeptide(L)' 'MEKSEDTFEIRLAGRLMDKPVLIRPEQTTDGIPVYHCLLEGRSISQLRQEPSGEWTQIWGDFPPEIIRQLGESIMQHMG' A
#
# COMPACT_ATOMS: atom_id res chain seq x y z
N MET A 1 22.33 1.54 -11.69
CA MET A 1 20.93 1.24 -12.04
C MET A 1 20.09 1.93 -10.99
N GLU A 2 19.63 3.13 -11.30
CA GLU A 2 18.80 3.93 -10.41
C GLU A 2 17.43 3.26 -10.41
N LYS A 3 17.15 2.41 -9.41
CA LYS A 3 15.78 1.96 -9.20
C LYS A 3 15.05 3.21 -8.73
N SER A 4 14.33 3.87 -9.65
CA SER A 4 13.34 4.85 -9.25
C SER A 4 12.40 4.15 -8.29
N GLU A 5 12.56 4.43 -7.00
CA GLU A 5 11.61 4.02 -5.98
C GLU A 5 10.39 4.91 -6.20
N ASP A 6 9.44 4.44 -7.02
CA ASP A 6 8.13 5.09 -7.21
C ASP A 6 7.32 4.98 -5.92
N THR A 7 7.80 5.66 -4.87
CA THR A 7 7.09 5.85 -3.61
C THR A 7 6.15 7.03 -3.72
N PHE A 8 4.93 6.88 -3.22
CA PHE A 8 3.95 7.94 -3.18
C PHE A 8 3.22 7.96 -1.85
N GLU A 9 2.77 9.14 -1.43
CA GLU A 9 2.09 9.33 -0.15
C GLU A 9 0.58 9.20 -0.30
N ILE A 10 -0.04 8.39 0.54
CA ILE A 10 -1.49 8.28 0.66
C ILE A 10 -1.93 8.88 1.99
N ARG A 11 -2.89 9.79 1.92
CA ARG A 11 -3.60 10.32 3.08
C ARG A 11 -4.98 9.69 3.14
N LEU A 12 -5.18 8.84 4.15
CA LEU A 12 -6.48 8.23 4.41
C LEU A 12 -7.47 9.28 4.90
N ALA A 13 -8.71 9.20 4.43
CA ALA A 13 -9.77 10.09 4.86
C ALA A 13 -10.24 9.74 6.28
N GLY A 14 -10.67 10.73 7.07
CA GLY A 14 -11.46 10.47 8.28
C GLY A 14 -10.72 10.07 9.57
N ARG A 15 -9.55 10.66 9.89
CA ARG A 15 -8.77 10.38 11.13
C ARG A 15 -8.35 8.92 11.33
N LEU A 16 -8.49 8.09 10.33
CA LEU A 16 -8.10 6.69 10.35
C LEU A 16 -6.59 6.52 10.61
N MET A 17 -5.79 7.49 10.16
CA MET A 17 -4.39 7.67 10.57
C MET A 17 -4.06 9.15 10.68
N ASP A 18 -3.31 9.54 11.70
CA ASP A 18 -2.82 10.92 11.90
C ASP A 18 -1.69 11.31 10.95
N LYS A 19 -1.03 10.33 10.32
CA LYS A 19 0.14 10.52 9.46
C LYS A 19 -0.10 9.93 8.07
N PRO A 20 0.46 10.53 7.00
CA PRO A 20 0.41 9.94 5.68
C PRO A 20 1.17 8.62 5.66
N VAL A 21 0.63 7.65 4.93
CA VAL A 21 1.30 6.36 4.69
C VAL A 21 2.03 6.48 3.36
N LEU A 22 3.33 6.26 3.37
CA LEU A 22 4.13 6.18 2.15
C LEU A 22 4.00 4.77 1.57
N ILE A 23 3.58 4.65 0.33
CA ILE A 23 3.45 3.38 -0.37
C ILE A 23 4.64 3.17 -1.29
N ARG A 24 5.31 2.03 -1.16
CA ARG A 24 6.35 1.58 -2.09
C ARG A 24 5.90 0.31 -2.80
N PRO A 25 5.58 0.36 -4.10
CA PRO A 25 5.35 -0.81 -4.92
C PRO A 25 6.64 -1.63 -5.08
N GLU A 26 6.51 -2.94 -5.05
CA GLU A 26 7.58 -3.88 -5.31
C GLU A 26 7.08 -4.98 -6.25
N GLN A 27 7.77 -5.17 -7.37
CA GLN A 27 7.46 -6.27 -8.30
C GLN A 27 7.95 -7.58 -7.72
N THR A 28 7.07 -8.58 -7.69
CA THR A 28 7.39 -9.93 -7.26
C THR A 28 7.70 -10.83 -8.46
N THR A 29 8.35 -11.97 -8.22
CA THR A 29 8.68 -12.94 -9.27
C THR A 29 7.44 -13.64 -9.84
N ASP A 30 6.37 -13.73 -9.05
CA ASP A 30 5.05 -14.23 -9.44
C ASP A 30 4.23 -13.24 -10.28
N GLY A 31 4.75 -12.03 -10.52
CA GLY A 31 4.13 -11.04 -11.39
C GLY A 31 2.97 -10.25 -10.76
N ILE A 32 2.69 -10.46 -9.47
CA ILE A 32 1.65 -9.73 -8.74
C ILE A 32 2.33 -8.76 -7.75
N PRO A 33 2.31 -7.45 -8.03
CA PRO A 33 3.04 -6.48 -7.21
C PRO A 33 2.53 -6.45 -5.77
N VAL A 34 3.45 -6.24 -4.84
CA VAL A 34 3.16 -5.97 -3.44
C VAL A 34 3.44 -4.51 -3.12
N TYR A 35 2.76 -3.99 -2.11
CA TYR A 35 2.78 -2.58 -1.75
C TYR A 35 3.17 -2.44 -0.30
N HIS A 36 4.40 -2.00 -0.06
CA HIS A 36 4.88 -1.74 1.29
C HIS A 36 4.27 -0.45 1.80
N CYS A 37 3.64 -0.52 2.97
CA CYS A 37 3.13 0.64 3.69
C CYS A 37 4.19 1.08 4.69
N LEU A 38 4.75 2.27 4.49
CA LEU A 38 5.74 2.88 5.36
C LEU A 38 5.14 4.04 6.14
N LEU A 39 5.41 4.08 7.43
CA LEU A 39 5.07 5.19 8.31
C LEU A 39 6.38 5.68 8.95
N GLU A 40 6.68 6.96 8.78
CA GLU A 40 7.93 7.56 9.31
C GLU A 40 9.20 6.80 8.86
N GLY A 41 9.20 6.31 7.62
CA GLY A 41 10.32 5.55 7.04
C GLY A 41 10.42 4.09 7.50
N ARG A 42 9.48 3.60 8.31
CA ARG A 42 9.42 2.18 8.72
C ARG A 42 8.30 1.47 8.01
N SER A 43 8.58 0.30 7.43
CA SER A 43 7.53 -0.56 6.91
C SER A 43 6.71 -1.11 8.08
N ILE A 44 5.42 -0.79 8.11
CA ILE A 44 4.48 -1.20 9.17
C ILE A 44 3.48 -2.24 8.69
N SER A 45 3.32 -2.38 7.37
CA SER A 45 2.41 -3.32 6.74
C SER A 45 2.78 -3.53 5.28
N GLN A 46 2.23 -4.57 4.68
CA GLN A 46 2.33 -4.84 3.26
C GLN A 46 1.00 -5.33 2.72
N LEU A 47 0.61 -4.75 1.59
CA LEU A 47 -0.64 -5.04 0.89
C LEU A 47 -0.36 -5.72 -0.44
N ARG A 48 -1.33 -6.47 -0.93
CA ARG A 48 -1.35 -7.05 -2.27
C ARG A 48 -2.77 -7.00 -2.80
N GLN A 49 -2.90 -6.78 -4.10
CA GLN A 49 -4.16 -6.99 -4.79
C GLN A 49 -4.18 -8.39 -5.36
N GLU A 50 -5.17 -9.18 -4.94
CA GLU A 50 -5.36 -10.52 -5.48
C GLU A 50 -5.94 -10.45 -6.91
N PRO A 51 -5.79 -11.51 -7.71
CA PRO A 51 -6.36 -11.57 -9.06
C PRO A 51 -7.89 -11.35 -9.11
N SER A 52 -8.60 -11.54 -7.99
CA SER A 52 -10.02 -11.23 -7.84
C SER A 52 -10.31 -9.72 -7.79
N GLY A 53 -9.29 -8.89 -7.62
CA GLY A 53 -9.39 -7.44 -7.38
C GLY A 53 -9.46 -7.05 -5.91
N GLU A 54 -9.54 -8.03 -4.99
CA GLU A 54 -9.59 -7.77 -3.55
C GLU A 54 -8.21 -7.40 -3.00
N TRP A 55 -8.19 -6.43 -2.09
CA TRP A 55 -6.99 -6.02 -1.38
C TRP A 55 -6.84 -6.81 -0.09
N THR A 56 -5.66 -7.39 0.10
CA THR A 56 -5.30 -8.19 1.27
C THR A 56 -4.01 -7.69 1.88
N GLN A 57 -3.93 -7.80 3.21
CA GLN A 57 -2.73 -7.54 3.97
C GLN A 57 -1.94 -8.83 4.12
N ILE A 58 -0.68 -8.80 3.69
CA ILE A 58 0.25 -9.93 3.84
C ILE A 58 0.74 -10.00 5.29
N TRP A 59 1.08 -8.86 5.89
CA TRP A 59 1.51 -8.76 7.28
C TRP A 59 1.25 -7.36 7.85
N GLY A 60 1.25 -7.26 9.19
CA GLY A 60 0.92 -6.05 9.96
C GLY A 60 -0.46 -6.16 10.62
N ASP A 61 -1.00 -5.04 11.08
CA ASP A 61 -2.24 -5.01 11.88
C ASP A 61 -3.20 -3.91 11.39
N PHE A 62 -3.48 -3.87 10.08
CA PHE A 62 -4.41 -2.88 9.54
C PHE A 62 -5.84 -3.40 9.63
N PRO A 63 -6.79 -2.58 10.14
CA PRO A 63 -8.19 -2.92 10.06
C PRO A 63 -8.64 -3.10 8.60
N PRO A 64 -9.63 -3.96 8.32
CA PRO A 64 -10.15 -4.17 6.96
C PRO A 64 -10.56 -2.89 6.24
N GLU A 65 -11.09 -1.91 6.96
CA GLU A 65 -11.46 -0.59 6.40
C GLU A 65 -10.23 0.17 5.87
N ILE A 66 -9.11 0.12 6.59
CA ILE A 66 -7.83 0.73 6.19
C ILE A 66 -7.29 0.04 4.95
N ILE A 67 -7.27 -1.29 4.93
CA ILE A 67 -6.79 -2.09 3.79
C ILE A 67 -7.57 -1.70 2.52
N ARG A 68 -8.91 -1.63 2.62
CA ARG A 68 -9.77 -1.22 1.50
C ARG A 68 -9.45 0.19 1.01
N GLN A 69 -9.36 1.17 1.91
CA GLN A 69 -9.09 2.56 1.53
C GLN A 69 -7.69 2.76 0.95
N LEU A 70 -6.67 2.10 1.51
CA LEU A 70 -5.32 2.12 0.96
C LEU A 70 -5.33 1.52 -0.45
N GLY A 71 -5.97 0.36 -0.63
CA GLY A 71 -6.08 -0.27 -1.94
C GLY A 71 -6.77 0.59 -3.00
N GLU A 72 -7.91 1.20 -2.65
CA GLU A 72 -8.60 2.14 -3.54
C GLU A 72 -7.72 3.36 -3.89
N SER A 73 -7.03 3.92 -2.90
CA SER A 73 -6.14 5.08 -3.09
C SER A 73 -4.92 4.73 -3.96
N ILE A 74 -4.37 3.51 -3.81
CA ILE A 74 -3.30 3.00 -4.67
C ILE A 74 -3.79 2.90 -6.12
N MET A 75 -4.97 2.32 -6.34
CA MET A 75 -5.54 2.20 -7.69
C MET A 75 -5.81 3.57 -8.32
N GLN A 76 -6.31 4.54 -7.56
CA GLN A 76 -6.54 5.91 -8.07
C GLN A 76 -5.24 6.65 -8.40
N HIS A 77 -4.12 6.31 -7.76
CA HIS A 77 -2.83 6.92 -8.07
C HIS A 77 -2.16 6.29 -9.30
N MET A 78 -2.43 5.01 -9.57
CA MET A 78 -1.83 4.24 -10.66
C MET A 78 -2.66 4.18 -11.95
N GLY A 79 -3.95 4.55 -11.89
CA GLY A 79 -4.86 4.63 -13.03
C GLY A 79 -4.98 6.03 -13.60
#